data_AF-A0A954JDY1-F1
#
_entry.id   AF-A0A954JDY1-F1
#
_cell.length_a   1.000
_cell.length_b   1.000
_cell.length_c   1.000
_cell.angle_alpha   90.00
_cell.angle_beta   90.00
_cell.angle_gamma   90.00
#
_symmetry.space_group_name_H-M   'P 1'
#
loop_
_entity.id
_entity.type
_entity.pdbx_description
1 polymer ?
#
loop_
_entity_poly.entity_id
_entity_poly.type
_entity_poly.pdbx_seq_one_letter_code
_entity_poly.pdbx_strand_id
1 'polypeptide(L)'
;SRHHFDDDRCRQLMGKASPALATFVEAAGELPIRATCVMARGWIDTRELVDTYLSVLSSQGIREFTFKHTYVAYEKSLFADAPANLWSRQHALNEDPFSGRGTILGQLPWGPVIRQLDSLQVCYYFEPDPIWELENLRCRSVNLLSDGSVYASLENQQSLLFQLTS
;
A
#
# COMPACT_ATOMS: atom_id res chain seq x y z
N SER A 1 8.59 -0.88 -2.80
CA SER A 1 7.37 -1.65 -2.48
C SER A 1 7.73 -3.11 -2.40
N ARG A 2 7.36 -3.82 -1.33
CA ARG A 2 7.69 -5.22 -1.10
C ARG A 2 6.55 -5.85 -0.31
N HIS A 3 5.88 -6.85 -0.86
CA HIS A 3 4.62 -7.35 -0.29
C HIS A 3 4.75 -8.71 0.41
N HIS A 4 5.99 -9.21 0.54
CA HIS A 4 6.31 -10.39 1.32
C HIS A 4 7.79 -10.36 1.74
N PHE A 5 8.16 -11.00 2.86
CA PHE A 5 9.56 -11.06 3.31
C PHE A 5 10.40 -12.07 2.51
N ASP A 6 9.78 -13.13 2.02
CA ASP A 6 10.36 -14.08 1.06
C ASP A 6 10.34 -13.54 -0.39
N ASP A 7 11.46 -13.69 -1.10
CA ASP A 7 11.65 -13.17 -2.47
C ASP A 7 10.76 -13.85 -3.51
N ASP A 8 10.59 -15.17 -3.44
CA ASP A 8 9.81 -15.90 -4.44
C ASP A 8 8.33 -15.63 -4.30
N ARG A 9 7.85 -15.54 -3.05
CA ARG A 9 6.50 -15.07 -2.77
C ARG A 9 6.32 -13.62 -3.23
N CYS A 10 7.27 -12.74 -2.95
CA CYS A 10 7.18 -11.36 -3.43
C CYS A 10 7.09 -11.29 -4.96
N ARG A 11 7.86 -12.09 -5.70
CA ARG A 11 7.79 -12.19 -7.18
C ARG A 11 6.47 -12.80 -7.67
N GLN A 12 5.91 -13.74 -6.94
CA GLN A 12 4.60 -14.31 -7.27
C GLN A 12 3.50 -13.25 -7.21
N LEU A 13 3.58 -12.30 -6.26
CA LEU A 13 2.59 -11.22 -6.12
C LEU A 13 2.89 -9.99 -7.01
N MET A 14 4.16 -9.58 -7.12
CA MET A 14 4.57 -8.34 -7.78
C MET A 14 5.11 -8.54 -9.21
N GLY A 15 5.26 -9.79 -9.64
CA GLY A 15 5.84 -10.15 -10.93
C GLY A 15 7.33 -10.47 -10.86
N LYS A 16 7.81 -11.19 -11.87
CA LYS A 16 9.17 -11.75 -11.94
C LYS A 16 10.29 -10.70 -11.93
N ALA A 17 9.99 -9.47 -12.31
CA ALA A 17 10.93 -8.34 -12.28
C ALA A 17 11.16 -7.76 -10.87
N SER A 18 10.40 -8.22 -9.85
CA SER A 18 10.61 -7.79 -8.47
C SER A 18 12.01 -8.21 -7.99
N PRO A 19 12.86 -7.25 -7.58
CA PRO A 19 14.23 -7.56 -7.18
C PRO A 19 14.27 -8.33 -5.87
N ALA A 20 15.33 -9.12 -5.69
CA ALA A 20 15.64 -9.73 -4.40
C ALA A 20 15.88 -8.64 -3.34
N LEU A 21 15.54 -8.92 -2.08
CA LEU A 21 15.71 -7.94 -0.99
C LEU A 21 17.15 -7.45 -0.86
N ALA A 22 18.10 -8.38 -0.82
CA ALA A 22 19.51 -8.07 -0.66
C ALA A 22 20.03 -7.20 -1.82
N THR A 23 19.68 -7.56 -3.07
CA THR A 23 20.06 -6.78 -4.26
C THR A 23 19.49 -5.36 -4.23
N PHE A 24 18.24 -5.20 -3.77
CA PHE A 24 17.65 -3.87 -3.64
C PHE A 24 18.36 -3.03 -2.57
N VAL A 25 18.64 -3.63 -1.39
CA VAL A 25 19.31 -2.94 -0.28
C VAL A 25 20.73 -2.53 -0.67
N GLU A 26 21.46 -3.39 -1.35
CA GLU A 26 22.80 -3.08 -1.89
C GLU A 26 22.73 -1.90 -2.87
N ALA A 27 21.79 -1.93 -3.82
CA ALA A 27 21.62 -0.86 -4.82
C ALA A 27 21.16 0.47 -4.20
N ALA A 28 20.44 0.44 -3.08
CA ALA A 28 20.01 1.63 -2.37
C ALA A 28 21.17 2.33 -1.62
N GLY A 29 22.23 1.59 -1.27
CA GLY A 29 23.39 2.13 -0.58
C GLY A 29 23.03 2.75 0.78
N GLU A 30 23.40 4.01 0.99
CA GLU A 30 23.15 4.74 2.24
C GLU A 30 21.77 5.41 2.30
N LEU A 31 20.96 5.29 1.26
CA LEU A 31 19.64 5.92 1.24
C LEU A 31 18.71 5.29 2.30
N PRO A 32 17.94 6.10 3.04
CA PRO A 32 16.95 5.57 3.96
C PRO A 32 15.88 4.79 3.19
N ILE A 33 15.65 3.54 3.62
CA ILE A 33 14.66 2.64 3.00
C ILE A 33 13.41 2.56 3.86
N ARG A 34 12.26 2.78 3.21
CA ARG A 34 10.93 2.46 3.74
C ARG A 34 10.35 1.27 2.99
N ALA A 35 9.99 0.22 3.72
CA ALA A 35 9.30 -0.92 3.16
C ALA A 35 7.78 -0.69 3.16
N THR A 36 7.12 -0.98 2.04
CA THR A 36 5.65 -0.88 1.91
C THR A 36 5.07 -2.23 1.55
N CYS A 37 4.23 -2.77 2.44
CA CYS A 37 3.57 -4.07 2.31
C CYS A 37 2.05 -3.89 2.16
N VAL A 38 1.47 -4.45 1.10
CA VAL A 38 0.01 -4.61 1.02
C VAL A 38 -0.32 -5.92 1.70
N MET A 39 -1.14 -5.86 2.75
CA MET A 39 -1.63 -7.03 3.47
C MET A 39 -2.79 -7.67 2.71
N ALA A 40 -2.77 -8.99 2.60
CA ALA A 40 -3.76 -9.77 1.88
C ALA A 40 -3.81 -11.18 2.44
N ARG A 41 -5.01 -11.77 2.49
CA ARG A 41 -5.22 -13.16 2.95
C ARG A 41 -4.31 -14.14 2.19
N GLY A 42 -3.71 -15.08 2.90
CA GLY A 42 -2.75 -16.04 2.33
C GLY A 42 -1.37 -15.45 2.02
N TRP A 43 -1.13 -14.16 2.30
CA TRP A 43 0.16 -13.48 2.13
C TRP A 43 0.71 -13.03 3.49
N ILE A 44 0.73 -11.73 3.75
CA ILE A 44 0.98 -11.18 5.09
C ILE A 44 -0.38 -10.83 5.66
N ASP A 45 -0.97 -11.76 6.42
CA ASP A 45 -2.35 -11.67 6.91
C ASP A 45 -2.54 -11.91 8.41
N THR A 46 -1.48 -12.31 9.12
CA THR A 46 -1.52 -12.47 10.58
C THR A 46 -0.48 -11.59 11.26
N ARG A 47 -0.66 -11.37 12.57
CA ARG A 47 0.31 -10.63 13.38
C ARG A 47 1.69 -11.31 13.39
N GLU A 48 1.74 -12.63 13.42
CA GLU A 48 2.98 -13.41 13.40
C GLU A 48 3.75 -13.23 12.09
N LEU A 49 3.03 -13.19 10.96
CA LEU A 49 3.62 -12.92 9.66
C LEU A 49 4.10 -11.47 9.54
N VAL A 50 3.38 -10.51 10.14
CA VAL A 50 3.83 -9.12 10.26
C VAL A 50 5.11 -9.03 11.11
N ASP A 51 5.18 -9.70 12.24
CA ASP A 51 6.36 -9.71 13.11
C ASP A 51 7.56 -10.36 12.40
N THR A 52 7.33 -11.45 11.66
CA THR A 52 8.35 -12.08 10.80
C THR A 52 8.82 -11.11 9.73
N TYR A 53 7.90 -10.41 9.07
CA TYR A 53 8.22 -9.41 8.06
C TYR A 53 9.09 -8.28 8.60
N LEU A 54 8.73 -7.72 9.76
CA LEU A 54 9.52 -6.70 10.43
C LEU A 54 10.91 -7.22 10.81
N SER A 55 11.00 -8.43 11.36
CA SER A 55 12.26 -9.05 11.77
C SER A 55 13.21 -9.24 10.59
N VAL A 56 12.75 -9.86 9.50
CA VAL A 56 13.59 -10.14 8.32
C VAL A 56 14.08 -8.86 7.67
N LEU A 57 13.21 -7.87 7.48
CA LEU A 57 13.60 -6.64 6.79
C LEU A 57 14.45 -5.73 7.68
N SER A 58 14.20 -5.70 8.99
CA SER A 58 15.02 -4.93 9.91
C SER A 58 16.44 -5.51 10.05
N SER A 59 16.63 -6.81 9.87
CA SER A 59 17.97 -7.40 9.80
C SER A 59 18.78 -6.88 8.60
N GLN A 60 18.12 -6.32 7.58
CA GLN A 60 18.74 -5.70 6.40
C GLN A 60 18.91 -4.18 6.54
N GLY A 61 18.74 -3.62 7.74
CA GLY A 61 18.88 -2.19 8.00
C GLY A 61 17.63 -1.34 7.76
N ILE A 62 16.51 -1.94 7.32
CA ILE A 62 15.25 -1.22 7.11
C ILE A 62 14.64 -0.85 8.48
N ARG A 63 14.23 0.41 8.66
CA ARG A 63 13.67 0.91 9.94
C ARG A 63 12.28 1.52 9.80
N GLU A 64 11.83 1.79 8.59
CA GLU A 64 10.51 2.37 8.34
C GLU A 64 9.61 1.41 7.55
N PHE A 65 8.38 1.25 8.02
CA PHE A 65 7.43 0.30 7.47
C PHE A 65 6.06 0.92 7.30
N THR A 66 5.47 0.69 6.13
CA THR A 66 4.05 0.95 5.90
C THR A 66 3.34 -0.32 5.51
N PHE A 67 2.20 -0.56 6.13
CA PHE A 67 1.28 -1.63 5.81
C PHE A 67 0.00 -1.02 5.25
N LYS A 68 -0.51 -1.57 4.16
CA LYS A 68 -1.77 -1.14 3.55
C LYS A 68 -2.75 -2.29 3.52
N HIS A 69 -4.05 -2.00 3.58
CA HIS A 69 -5.03 -2.97 3.12
C HIS A 69 -4.90 -3.19 1.59
N THR A 70 -5.41 -4.31 1.09
CA THR A 70 -5.73 -4.44 -0.33
C THR A 70 -6.79 -3.43 -0.71
N TYR A 71 -6.50 -2.64 -1.73
CA TYR A 71 -7.43 -1.68 -2.28
C TYR A 71 -8.57 -2.40 -3.01
N VAL A 72 -9.80 -2.13 -2.57
CA VAL A 72 -11.01 -2.56 -3.25
C VAL A 72 -11.66 -1.33 -3.88
N ALA A 73 -11.71 -1.33 -5.20
CA ALA A 73 -12.31 -0.28 -5.99
C ALA A 73 -13.82 -0.19 -5.68
N TYR A 74 -14.31 1.04 -5.60
CA TYR A 74 -15.72 1.33 -5.33
C TYR A 74 -16.59 0.86 -6.49
N GLU A 75 -17.90 0.71 -6.24
CA GLU A 75 -18.86 0.25 -7.26
C GLU A 75 -18.85 1.11 -8.54
N LYS A 76 -18.61 2.41 -8.39
CA LYS A 76 -18.58 3.37 -9.51
C LYS A 76 -17.18 3.51 -10.15
N SER A 77 -16.20 2.74 -9.69
CA SER A 77 -14.84 2.79 -10.22
C SER A 77 -14.78 2.28 -11.66
N LEU A 78 -13.83 2.82 -12.44
CA LEU A 78 -13.48 2.27 -13.75
C LEU A 78 -12.96 0.83 -13.65
N PHE A 79 -12.46 0.43 -12.48
CA PHE A 79 -11.89 -0.90 -12.22
C PHE A 79 -12.79 -1.80 -11.39
N ALA A 80 -14.08 -1.44 -11.22
CA ALA A 80 -15.01 -2.19 -10.38
C ALA A 80 -15.07 -3.69 -10.73
N ASP A 81 -15.05 -4.02 -12.03
CA ASP A 81 -15.14 -5.40 -12.53
C ASP A 81 -13.79 -5.97 -12.99
N ALA A 82 -12.68 -5.25 -12.75
CA ALA A 82 -11.37 -5.74 -13.16
C ALA A 82 -10.98 -7.01 -12.38
N PRO A 83 -10.31 -8.00 -13.00
CA PRO A 83 -9.86 -9.20 -12.30
C PRO A 83 -9.03 -8.92 -11.04
N ALA A 84 -8.21 -7.86 -11.08
CA ALA A 84 -7.44 -7.40 -9.93
C ALA A 84 -8.33 -6.94 -8.77
N ASN A 85 -9.45 -6.26 -9.05
CA ASN A 85 -10.39 -5.83 -8.02
C ASN A 85 -11.14 -7.01 -7.39
N LEU A 86 -11.55 -7.98 -8.20
CA LEU A 86 -12.17 -9.22 -7.70
C LEU A 86 -11.21 -9.99 -6.78
N TRP A 87 -9.93 -10.06 -7.17
CA TRP A 87 -8.90 -10.65 -6.31
C TRP A 87 -8.76 -9.88 -4.99
N SER A 88 -8.67 -8.55 -5.03
CA SER A 88 -8.59 -7.72 -3.81
C SER A 88 -9.77 -7.95 -2.87
N ARG A 89 -11.00 -8.05 -3.40
CA ARG A 89 -12.22 -8.31 -2.60
C ARG A 89 -12.13 -9.64 -1.84
N GLN A 90 -11.61 -10.68 -2.49
CA GLN A 90 -11.51 -12.02 -1.90
C GLN A 90 -10.41 -12.11 -0.83
N HIS A 91 -9.40 -11.24 -0.89
CA HIS A 91 -8.22 -11.30 -0.02
C HIS A 91 -8.14 -10.13 0.98
N ALA A 92 -9.18 -9.29 1.07
CA ALA A 92 -9.21 -8.11 1.92
C ALA A 92 -9.08 -8.39 3.41
N LEU A 93 -8.33 -7.51 4.09
CA LEU A 93 -8.10 -7.49 5.53
C LEU A 93 -8.25 -6.06 6.03
N ASN A 94 -9.00 -5.88 7.12
CA ASN A 94 -9.32 -4.56 7.68
C ASN A 94 -8.72 -4.33 9.07
N GLU A 95 -8.00 -5.32 9.62
CA GLU A 95 -7.49 -5.28 10.98
C GLU A 95 -6.10 -4.63 11.03
N ASP A 96 -5.93 -3.64 11.91
CA ASP A 96 -4.62 -3.04 12.21
C ASP A 96 -3.77 -4.01 13.04
N PRO A 97 -2.70 -4.62 12.48
CA PRO A 97 -1.89 -5.58 13.21
C PRO A 97 -1.11 -4.94 14.38
N PHE A 98 -1.03 -3.61 14.43
CA PHE A 98 -0.36 -2.83 15.46
C PHE A 98 -1.30 -2.23 16.50
N SER A 99 -2.59 -2.56 16.45
CA SER A 99 -3.55 -2.12 17.47
C SER A 99 -3.06 -2.50 18.88
N GLY A 100 -3.01 -1.50 19.77
CA GLY A 100 -2.51 -1.64 21.14
C GLY A 100 -1.00 -1.83 21.30
N ARG A 101 -0.19 -1.64 20.24
CA ARG A 101 1.28 -1.80 20.29
C ARG A 101 1.99 -0.47 20.03
N GLY A 102 3.15 -0.31 20.66
CA GLY A 102 4.06 0.80 20.38
C GLY A 102 3.62 2.17 20.88
N THR A 103 4.52 3.13 20.76
CA THR A 103 4.26 4.53 21.13
C THR A 103 3.74 5.27 19.91
N ILE A 104 2.64 6.01 20.07
CA ILE A 104 2.09 6.85 18.99
C ILE A 104 3.04 8.04 18.76
N LEU A 105 3.53 8.19 17.54
CA LEU A 105 4.36 9.32 17.11
C LEU A 105 3.53 10.41 16.42
N GLY A 106 2.42 10.03 15.78
CA GLY A 106 1.57 10.95 15.04
C GLY A 106 0.44 10.23 14.34
N GLN A 107 -0.36 10.99 13.60
CA GLN A 107 -1.54 10.52 12.90
C GLN A 107 -1.63 11.17 11.53
N LEU A 108 -2.02 10.39 10.52
CA LEU A 108 -2.33 10.92 9.19
C LEU A 108 -3.66 11.68 9.23
N PRO A 109 -3.87 12.69 8.36
CA PRO A 109 -5.06 13.55 8.40
C PRO A 109 -6.41 12.83 8.32
N TRP A 110 -6.44 11.61 7.78
CA TRP A 110 -7.65 10.79 7.63
C TRP A 110 -7.74 9.63 8.62
N GLY A 111 -6.87 9.58 9.64
CA GLY A 111 -7.02 8.67 10.79
C GLY A 111 -5.88 7.69 11.09
N PRO A 112 -5.16 7.10 10.11
CA PRO A 112 -4.12 6.11 10.41
C PRO A 112 -3.01 6.62 11.33
N VAL A 113 -2.52 5.74 12.21
CA VAL A 113 -1.59 6.10 13.29
C VAL A 113 -0.17 5.63 12.97
N ILE A 114 0.79 6.55 13.10
CA ILE A 114 2.22 6.28 13.00
C ILE A 114 2.74 5.92 14.39
N ARG A 115 3.41 4.78 14.51
CA ARG A 115 3.84 4.20 15.78
C ARG A 115 5.34 3.89 15.77
N GLN A 116 5.94 3.98 16.93
CA GLN A 116 7.28 3.47 17.22
C GLN A 116 7.14 2.09 17.88
N LEU A 117 7.75 1.07 17.29
CA LEU A 117 7.95 -0.27 17.87
C LEU A 117 9.45 -0.50 18.03
N ASP A 118 9.95 -0.46 19.26
CA ASP A 118 11.39 -0.49 19.54
C ASP A 118 12.15 0.56 18.73
N SER A 119 13.00 0.15 17.77
CA SER A 119 13.73 1.03 16.85
C SER A 119 13.06 1.21 15.49
N LEU A 120 11.85 0.66 15.29
CA LEU A 120 11.12 0.67 14.03
C LEU A 120 9.99 1.70 14.04
N GLN A 121 9.84 2.44 12.94
CA GLN A 121 8.64 3.25 12.69
C GLN A 121 7.68 2.46 11.81
N VAL A 122 6.44 2.30 12.25
CA VAL A 122 5.41 1.57 11.53
C VAL A 122 4.14 2.39 11.35
N CYS A 123 3.46 2.22 10.22
CA CYS A 123 2.13 2.76 9.99
C CYS A 123 1.31 1.75 9.20
N TYR A 124 0.22 1.24 9.78
CA TYR A 124 -0.83 0.57 9.03
C TYR A 124 -1.85 1.62 8.61
N TYR A 125 -2.09 1.74 7.31
CA TYR A 125 -3.01 2.74 6.79
C TYR A 125 -3.95 2.17 5.75
N PHE A 126 -5.16 2.73 5.79
CA PHE A 126 -6.11 2.70 4.71
C PHE A 126 -5.97 3.98 3.90
N GLU A 127 -6.27 3.87 2.62
CA GLU A 127 -6.42 4.99 1.72
C GLU A 127 -7.67 5.82 2.14
N PRO A 128 -7.63 7.18 2.14
CA PRO A 128 -8.83 7.97 2.44
C PRO A 128 -9.90 7.69 1.39
N ASP A 129 -11.17 7.75 1.80
CA ASP A 129 -12.27 7.60 0.86
C ASP A 129 -12.46 8.87 -0.01
N PRO A 130 -13.10 8.75 -1.19
CA PRO A 130 -13.30 9.90 -2.08
C PRO A 130 -14.15 11.03 -1.48
N ILE A 131 -14.99 10.76 -0.48
CA ILE A 131 -15.80 11.78 0.19
C ILE A 131 -14.87 12.64 1.06
N TRP A 132 -14.01 12.01 1.86
CA TRP A 132 -12.99 12.70 2.65
C TRP A 132 -12.09 13.58 1.78
N GLU A 133 -11.65 13.06 0.63
CA GLU A 133 -10.85 13.81 -0.34
C GLU A 133 -11.56 15.08 -0.81
N LEU A 134 -12.84 14.95 -1.20
CA LEU A 134 -13.66 16.06 -1.66
C LEU A 134 -13.87 17.11 -0.56
N GLU A 135 -14.25 16.67 0.65
CA GLU A 135 -14.51 17.55 1.80
C GLU A 135 -13.26 18.32 2.24
N ASN A 136 -12.07 17.73 2.05
CA ASN A 136 -10.80 18.33 2.42
C ASN A 136 -10.09 19.04 1.25
N LEU A 137 -10.72 19.10 0.07
CA LEU A 137 -10.15 19.69 -1.14
C LEU A 137 -8.77 19.11 -1.49
N ARG A 138 -8.61 17.79 -1.31
CA ARG A 138 -7.38 17.07 -1.60
C ARG A 138 -7.62 16.06 -2.70
N CYS A 139 -6.69 16.01 -3.66
CA CYS A 139 -6.64 14.98 -4.68
C CYS A 139 -5.34 14.21 -4.53
N ARG A 140 -5.42 12.88 -4.34
CA ARG A 140 -4.22 12.04 -4.23
C ARG A 140 -3.50 11.82 -5.55
N SER A 141 -4.21 11.84 -6.68
CA SER A 141 -3.63 11.52 -7.98
C SER A 141 -4.47 12.03 -9.15
N VAL A 142 -3.80 12.53 -10.19
CA VAL A 142 -4.41 12.74 -11.51
C VAL A 142 -3.94 11.61 -12.42
N ASN A 143 -4.87 10.91 -13.04
CA ASN A 143 -4.62 9.61 -13.66
C ASN A 143 -4.82 9.70 -15.17
N LEU A 144 -3.71 9.70 -15.92
CA LEU A 144 -3.71 9.52 -17.37
C LEU A 144 -3.76 8.03 -17.71
N LEU A 145 -4.80 7.62 -18.41
CA LEU A 145 -4.99 6.26 -18.90
C LEU A 145 -4.37 6.10 -20.30
N SER A 146 -4.14 4.84 -20.69
CA SER A 146 -3.52 4.50 -21.98
C SER A 146 -4.37 4.90 -23.20
N ASP A 147 -5.66 5.11 -23.01
CA ASP A 147 -6.59 5.59 -24.04
C ASP A 147 -6.62 7.13 -24.15
N GLY A 148 -5.77 7.83 -23.37
CA GLY A 148 -5.68 9.29 -23.38
C GLY A 148 -6.65 9.99 -22.42
N SER A 149 -7.48 9.26 -21.70
CA SER A 149 -8.40 9.83 -20.71
C SER A 149 -7.64 10.27 -19.46
N VAL A 150 -7.98 11.44 -18.90
CA VAL A 150 -7.36 11.97 -17.68
C VAL A 150 -8.42 12.17 -16.61
N TYR A 151 -8.33 11.41 -15.52
CA TYR A 151 -9.30 11.45 -14.41
C TYR A 151 -8.70 12.09 -13.15
N ALA A 152 -9.49 12.90 -12.45
CA ALA A 152 -9.13 13.39 -11.11
C ALA A 152 -9.25 12.28 -10.04
N SER A 153 -10.05 11.25 -10.29
CA SER A 153 -10.17 10.08 -9.43
C SER A 153 -10.66 8.86 -10.22
N LEU A 154 -9.93 7.75 -10.16
CA LEU A 154 -10.32 6.51 -10.83
C LEU A 154 -11.57 5.87 -10.22
N GLU A 155 -12.01 6.36 -9.06
CA GLU A 155 -13.18 5.87 -8.32
C GLU A 155 -14.49 6.53 -8.73
N ASN A 156 -14.42 7.56 -9.57
CA ASN A 156 -15.60 8.23 -10.08
C ASN A 156 -15.43 8.56 -11.57
N GLN A 157 -16.23 7.91 -12.42
CA GLN A 157 -16.24 8.15 -13.87
C GLN A 157 -16.59 9.60 -14.24
N GLN A 158 -17.30 10.33 -13.38
CA GLN A 158 -17.61 11.75 -13.58
C GLN A 158 -16.40 12.67 -13.34
N SER A 159 -15.28 12.12 -12.87
CA SER A 159 -14.07 12.89 -12.60
C SER A 159 -13.17 13.08 -13.83
N LEU A 160 -13.64 12.74 -15.03
CA LEU A 160 -12.92 12.99 -16.29
C LEU A 160 -12.62 14.49 -16.41
N LEU A 161 -11.34 14.84 -16.38
CA LEU A 161 -10.85 16.20 -16.53
C LEU A 161 -10.58 16.52 -17.99
N PHE A 162 -10.00 15.57 -18.72
CA PHE A 162 -9.52 15.80 -20.08
C PHE A 162 -9.51 14.50 -20.89
N GLN A 163 -9.71 14.62 -22.20
CA GLN A 163 -9.43 13.55 -23.16
C GLN A 163 -8.34 14.06 -24.09
N LEU A 164 -7.19 13.40 -24.13
CA LEU A 164 -6.18 13.67 -25.15
C LEU A 164 -6.79 13.33 -26.51
N THR A 165 -7.11 14.35 -27.31
CA THR A 165 -7.46 14.16 -28.72
C THR A 165 -6.20 13.87 -29.50
N SER A 166 -6.18 12.75 -30.22
CA SER A 166 -5.18 12.44 -31.26
C SER A 166 -5.31 13.40 -32.44
#